data_AF-A0A818J2C1-F1
#
_entry.id   AF-A0A818J2C1-F1
#
_cell.length_a   1.000
_cell.length_b   1.000
_cell.length_c   1.000
_cell.angle_alpha   90.00
_cell.angle_beta   90.00
_cell.angle_gamma   90.00
#
_symmetry.space_group_name_H-M   'P 1'
#
loop_
_entity.id
_entity.type
_entity.pdbx_description
1 polymer ?
#
loop_
_entity_poly.entity_id
_entity_poly.type
_entity_poly.pdbx_seq_one_letter_code
_entity_poly.pdbx_strand_id
1 'polypeptide(L)'
;MKLLILSAIICYLSLYVVQAGNQQRSVLLEDVKTLTLYKGQRTEARRVSSIPQLKCVGGSAKCAYQPDVVQCYNRGSNGIDIQWECTSEMPQKYKFGKISVSCEGYSYPDDPYILAGSLISVKSLLNYEFQIVVSHADTN
;
A
#
# COMPACT_ATOMS: atom_id res chain seq x y z
N MET A 1 11.72 -53.42 13.18
CA MET A 1 12.74 -52.66 12.43
C MET A 1 12.17 -51.92 11.21
N LYS A 2 11.43 -52.59 10.29
CA LYS A 2 10.84 -51.95 9.10
C LYS A 2 9.86 -50.79 9.39
N LEU A 3 9.01 -50.90 10.42
CA LEU A 3 8.10 -49.81 10.84
C LEU A 3 8.85 -48.56 11.36
N LEU A 4 9.97 -48.74 12.06
CA LEU A 4 10.77 -47.64 12.61
C LEU A 4 11.53 -46.88 11.51
N ILE A 5 11.94 -47.61 10.46
CA ILE A 5 12.57 -47.01 9.28
C ILE A 5 11.53 -46.21 8.47
N LEU A 6 10.31 -46.74 8.31
CA LEU A 6 9.22 -46.01 7.65
C LEU A 6 8.86 -44.72 8.40
N SER A 7 8.74 -44.77 9.73
CA SER A 7 8.44 -43.57 10.52
C SER A 7 9.54 -42.52 10.45
N ALA A 8 10.82 -42.93 10.42
CA ALA A 8 11.95 -42.02 10.27
C ALA A 8 11.98 -41.34 8.89
N ILE A 9 11.66 -42.09 7.82
CA ILE A 9 11.56 -41.53 6.46
C ILE A 9 10.39 -40.56 6.35
N ILE A 10 9.23 -40.90 6.92
CA ILE A 10 8.05 -40.00 6.94
C ILE A 10 8.37 -38.72 7.72
N CYS A 11 9.06 -38.83 8.87
CA CYS A 11 9.46 -37.69 9.68
C CYS A 11 10.48 -36.80 8.93
N TYR A 12 11.47 -37.40 8.27
CA TYR A 12 12.45 -36.70 7.42
C TYR A 12 11.80 -35.99 6.23
N LEU A 13 10.88 -36.65 5.53
CA LEU A 13 10.12 -36.04 4.44
C LEU A 13 9.19 -34.93 4.93
N SER A 14 8.60 -35.06 6.12
CA SER A 14 7.77 -34.01 6.71
C SER A 14 8.57 -32.74 7.06
N LEU A 15 9.86 -32.86 7.39
CA LEU A 15 10.77 -31.71 7.58
C LEU A 15 11.01 -30.92 6.28
N TYR A 16 10.99 -31.58 5.10
CA TYR A 16 11.16 -30.90 3.81
C TYR A 16 9.92 -30.08 3.39
N VAL A 17 8.70 -30.51 3.78
CA VAL A 17 7.46 -29.85 3.35
C VAL A 17 7.22 -28.53 4.10
N VAL A 18 7.87 -28.31 5.25
CA VAL A 18 7.68 -27.11 6.10
C VAL A 18 8.33 -25.84 5.51
N GLN A 19 9.11 -25.95 4.43
CA GLN A 19 9.78 -24.79 3.80
C GLN A 19 8.98 -24.07 2.70
N ALA A 20 7.67 -24.29 2.58
CA ALA A 20 6.80 -23.43 1.76
C ALA A 20 6.40 -22.15 2.54
N GLY A 21 7.39 -21.45 3.10
CA GLY A 21 7.19 -20.16 3.77
C GLY A 21 6.73 -19.12 2.75
N ASN A 22 5.67 -18.40 3.12
CA ASN A 22 5.07 -17.27 2.42
C ASN A 22 6.13 -16.38 1.74
N GLN A 23 6.38 -16.61 0.44
CA GLN A 23 7.22 -15.73 -0.38
C GLN A 23 6.46 -14.42 -0.51
N GLN A 24 6.72 -13.49 0.42
CA GLN A 24 6.29 -12.10 0.30
C GLN A 24 6.77 -11.59 -1.06
N ARG A 25 5.81 -11.32 -1.95
CA ARG A 25 6.10 -10.90 -3.32
C ARG A 25 6.43 -9.42 -3.30
N SER A 26 7.38 -8.98 -4.09
CA SER A 26 7.57 -7.56 -4.37
C SER A 26 7.01 -7.22 -5.76
N VAL A 27 6.70 -5.95 -6.00
CA VAL A 27 6.25 -5.43 -7.29
C VAL A 27 6.98 -4.13 -7.57
N LEU A 28 7.37 -3.89 -8.83
CA LEU A 28 7.94 -2.60 -9.22
C LEU A 28 6.88 -1.50 -9.03
N LEU A 29 7.23 -0.38 -8.41
CA LEU A 29 6.29 0.71 -8.16
C LEU A 29 5.65 1.24 -9.46
N GLU A 30 6.43 1.30 -10.55
CA GLU A 30 5.95 1.68 -11.87
C GLU A 30 4.89 0.72 -12.44
N ASP A 31 4.91 -0.55 -12.04
CA ASP A 31 3.94 -1.57 -12.47
C ASP A 31 2.64 -1.53 -11.65
N VAL A 32 2.58 -0.74 -10.58
CA VAL A 32 1.38 -0.58 -9.77
C VAL A 32 0.35 0.23 -10.57
N LYS A 33 -0.72 -0.44 -11.00
CA LYS A 33 -1.78 0.19 -11.80
C LYS A 33 -2.68 1.09 -10.96
N THR A 34 -3.02 0.62 -9.77
CA THR A 34 -4.06 1.24 -8.94
C THR A 34 -3.76 1.06 -7.46
N LEU A 35 -4.17 2.07 -6.68
CA LEU A 35 -4.18 2.05 -5.22
C LEU A 35 -5.59 2.32 -4.74
N THR A 36 -6.06 1.52 -3.79
CA THR A 36 -7.33 1.76 -3.09
C THR A 36 -7.02 1.98 -1.62
N LEU A 37 -7.33 3.16 -1.12
CA LEU A 37 -7.04 3.59 0.24
C LEU A 37 -8.33 3.82 0.98
N TYR A 38 -8.39 3.37 2.24
CA TYR A 38 -9.60 3.42 3.04
C TYR A 38 -9.38 4.26 4.29
N LYS A 39 -10.41 5.04 4.65
CA LYS A 39 -10.41 5.83 5.88
C LYS A 39 -10.28 4.93 7.11
N GLY A 40 -9.44 5.37 8.05
CA GLY A 40 -9.20 4.66 9.30
C GLY A 40 -8.37 3.37 9.15
N GLN A 41 -8.12 2.90 7.93
CA GLN A 41 -7.22 1.78 7.70
C GLN A 41 -5.77 2.20 7.88
N ARG A 42 -4.96 1.23 8.27
CA ARG A 42 -3.52 1.42 8.41
C ARG A 42 -2.78 0.74 7.27
N THR A 43 -1.60 1.26 6.96
CA THR A 43 -0.61 0.62 6.11
C THR A 43 -0.15 -0.63 6.84
N GLU A 44 0.07 -1.68 6.08
CA GLU A 44 0.74 -2.85 6.61
C GLU A 44 2.22 -2.52 6.73
N ALA A 45 3.03 -3.26 7.49
CA ALA A 45 4.39 -2.84 7.80
C ALA A 45 5.31 -4.04 8.12
N ARG A 46 6.51 -4.10 7.51
CA ARG A 46 7.50 -5.16 7.78
C ARG A 46 8.58 -4.81 8.81
N ARG A 47 9.27 -3.67 8.69
CA ARG A 47 10.46 -3.30 9.52
C ARG A 47 10.24 -2.12 10.51
N VAL A 48 9.13 -1.40 10.44
CA VAL A 48 8.73 -0.24 11.26
C VAL A 48 7.25 -0.35 11.63
N SER A 49 6.72 0.61 12.39
CA SER A 49 5.31 0.65 12.75
C SER A 49 4.41 0.96 11.54
N SER A 50 3.26 0.28 11.50
CA SER A 50 2.13 0.62 10.65
C SER A 50 1.69 2.07 10.86
N ILE A 51 1.27 2.79 9.81
CA ILE A 51 0.77 4.19 9.88
C ILE A 51 -0.57 4.36 9.14
N PRO A 52 -1.33 5.46 9.28
CA PRO A 52 -2.61 5.62 8.58
C PRO A 52 -2.45 5.63 7.05
N GLN A 53 -3.35 4.96 6.32
CA GLN A 53 -3.35 4.98 4.85
C GLN A 53 -3.67 6.36 4.27
N LEU A 54 -4.55 7.12 4.93
CA LEU A 54 -4.98 8.45 4.52
C LEU A 54 -4.66 9.45 5.64
N LYS A 55 -3.93 10.52 5.31
CA LYS A 55 -3.66 11.63 6.23
C LYS A 55 -4.01 12.95 5.58
N CYS A 56 -4.92 13.70 6.19
CA CYS A 56 -5.17 15.07 5.76
C CYS A 56 -4.12 16.01 6.38
N VAL A 57 -3.44 16.77 5.53
CA VAL A 57 -2.34 17.65 5.95
C VAL A 57 -2.66 19.14 5.81
N GLY A 58 -3.86 19.49 5.34
CA GLY A 58 -4.32 20.86 5.27
C GLY A 58 -5.32 21.13 4.15
N GLY A 59 -5.28 22.37 3.64
CA GLY A 59 -6.19 22.88 2.61
C GLY A 59 -7.22 23.85 3.16
N SER A 60 -7.96 24.53 2.27
CA SER A 60 -8.90 25.58 2.68
C SER A 60 -10.11 25.04 3.45
N ALA A 61 -10.37 23.73 3.38
CA ALA A 61 -11.40 23.07 4.18
C ALA A 61 -10.90 22.63 5.56
N LYS A 62 -9.63 22.88 5.92
CA LYS A 62 -9.03 22.55 7.23
C LYS A 62 -9.33 21.10 7.68
N CYS A 63 -9.27 20.16 6.74
CA CYS A 63 -9.57 18.75 6.99
C CYS A 63 -10.96 18.47 7.57
N ALA A 64 -11.95 19.36 7.33
CA ALA A 64 -13.33 19.19 7.79
C ALA A 64 -14.03 17.95 7.21
N TYR A 65 -13.48 17.37 6.15
CA TYR A 65 -13.95 16.15 5.53
C TYR A 65 -12.78 15.27 5.11
N GLN A 66 -12.93 13.96 5.33
CA GLN A 66 -12.02 12.94 4.82
C GLN A 66 -12.86 11.88 4.12
N PRO A 67 -12.58 11.58 2.84
CA PRO A 67 -13.30 10.58 2.08
C PRO A 67 -13.12 9.18 2.67
N ASP A 68 -14.13 8.33 2.51
CA ASP A 68 -14.11 6.97 3.03
C ASP A 68 -13.23 6.03 2.19
N VAL A 69 -13.21 6.24 0.86
CA VAL A 69 -12.39 5.49 -0.10
C VAL A 69 -11.75 6.44 -1.09
N VAL A 70 -10.45 6.32 -1.32
CA VAL A 70 -9.72 7.02 -2.38
C VAL A 70 -9.14 6.01 -3.34
N GLN A 71 -9.45 6.17 -4.63
CA GLN A 71 -8.95 5.35 -5.71
C GLN A 71 -7.94 6.15 -6.52
N CYS A 72 -6.68 5.73 -6.53
CA CYS A 72 -5.63 6.31 -7.35
C CYS A 72 -5.26 5.41 -8.51
N TYR A 73 -4.96 6.02 -9.64
CA TYR A 73 -4.58 5.40 -10.90
C TYR A 73 -3.21 5.92 -11.32
N ASN A 74 -2.32 5.00 -11.68
CA ASN A 74 -1.04 5.34 -12.25
C ASN A 74 -1.24 5.83 -13.70
N ARG A 75 -0.84 7.07 -13.98
CA ARG A 75 -0.94 7.71 -15.31
C ARG A 75 0.40 7.77 -16.04
N GLY A 76 1.40 7.06 -15.55
CA GLY A 76 2.75 7.01 -16.09
C GLY A 76 3.78 7.61 -15.14
N SER A 77 5.04 7.51 -15.53
CA SER A 77 6.21 8.05 -14.83
C SER A 77 6.81 9.18 -15.65
N ASN A 78 7.34 10.20 -14.99
CA ASN A 78 8.18 11.22 -15.66
C ASN A 78 9.68 10.83 -15.61
N GLY A 79 10.01 9.60 -15.19
CA GLY A 79 11.36 9.11 -14.96
C GLY A 79 11.91 9.41 -13.56
N ILE A 80 11.17 10.15 -12.73
CA ILE A 80 11.51 10.45 -11.34
C ILE A 80 10.39 9.95 -10.41
N ASP A 81 9.15 10.33 -10.69
CA ASP A 81 7.97 10.03 -9.89
C ASP A 81 6.80 9.52 -10.75
N ILE A 82 5.99 8.66 -10.13
CA ILE A 82 4.72 8.22 -10.69
C ILE A 82 3.69 9.36 -10.63
N GLN A 83 3.01 9.59 -11.74
CA GLN A 83 1.92 10.53 -11.85
C GLN A 83 0.62 9.84 -11.44
N TRP A 84 0.19 10.07 -10.20
CA TRP A 84 -1.05 9.51 -9.68
C TRP A 84 -2.23 10.44 -9.92
N GLU A 85 -3.30 9.90 -10.52
CA GLU A 85 -4.61 10.54 -10.53
C GLU A 85 -5.49 9.88 -9.48
N CYS A 86 -6.00 10.64 -8.52
CA CYS A 86 -6.83 10.11 -7.44
C CYS A 86 -8.25 10.68 -7.48
N THR A 87 -9.22 9.80 -7.21
CA THR A 87 -10.65 10.09 -7.25
C THR A 87 -11.31 9.56 -5.99
N SER A 88 -12.44 10.17 -5.61
CA SER A 88 -13.26 9.76 -4.47
C SER A 88 -14.65 10.33 -4.61
N GLU A 89 -15.64 9.62 -4.08
CA GLU A 89 -16.96 10.16 -3.81
C GLU A 89 -16.87 11.16 -2.64
N MET A 90 -17.19 12.43 -2.90
CA MET A 90 -17.17 13.49 -1.90
C MET A 90 -18.29 14.49 -2.17
N PRO A 91 -18.83 15.17 -1.14
CA PRO A 91 -19.75 16.28 -1.35
C PRO A 91 -19.15 17.33 -2.29
N GLN A 92 -19.97 17.87 -3.21
CA GLN A 92 -19.54 18.82 -4.25
C GLN A 92 -18.79 20.05 -3.72
N LYS A 93 -19.02 20.42 -2.45
CA LYS A 93 -18.32 21.52 -1.76
C LYS A 93 -16.84 21.22 -1.44
N TYR A 94 -16.36 20.00 -1.64
CA TYR A 94 -14.98 19.60 -1.40
C TYR A 94 -14.31 19.12 -2.67
N LYS A 95 -13.01 19.38 -2.77
CA LYS A 95 -12.13 18.84 -3.80
C LYS A 95 -10.79 18.46 -3.20
N PHE A 96 -10.08 17.57 -3.88
CA PHE A 96 -8.66 17.39 -3.59
C PHE A 96 -7.87 18.62 -4.04
N GLY A 97 -6.94 19.06 -3.21
CA GLY A 97 -5.85 19.96 -3.55
C GLY A 97 -4.65 19.15 -4.05
N LYS A 98 -3.44 19.55 -3.64
CA LYS A 98 -2.24 18.75 -3.91
C LYS A 98 -2.33 17.39 -3.19
N ILE A 99 -2.07 16.33 -3.93
CA ILE A 99 -1.99 14.95 -3.41
C ILE A 99 -0.54 14.50 -3.50
N SER A 100 -0.07 13.79 -2.49
CA SER A 100 1.23 13.11 -2.52
C SER A 100 1.04 11.62 -2.20
N VAL A 101 1.63 10.77 -3.03
CA VAL A 101 1.71 9.32 -2.81
C VAL A 101 3.17 9.01 -2.54
N SER A 102 3.47 8.49 -1.36
CA SER A 102 4.82 8.06 -1.02
C SER A 102 4.83 6.57 -0.75
N CYS A 103 5.88 5.91 -1.23
CA CYS A 103 6.05 4.48 -1.13
C CYS A 103 7.43 4.08 -0.60
N GLU A 104 7.50 3.31 0.48
CA GLU A 104 8.69 2.57 0.93
C GLU A 104 9.09 1.49 -0.05
N GLY A 105 10.39 1.46 -0.33
CA GLY A 105 11.01 0.34 -0.98
C GLY A 105 11.07 -0.95 -0.14
N TYR A 106 11.06 -2.08 -0.83
CA TYR A 106 10.98 -3.44 -0.32
C TYR A 106 12.21 -3.84 0.50
N SER A 107 13.42 -3.58 -0.02
CA SER A 107 14.69 -3.98 0.58
C SER A 107 15.43 -2.83 1.26
N TYR A 108 15.21 -1.59 0.85
CA TYR A 108 15.79 -0.35 1.38
C TYR A 108 14.86 0.84 1.05
N PRO A 109 15.04 2.04 1.65
CA PRO A 109 14.07 3.14 1.51
C PRO A 109 13.71 3.52 0.07
N ASP A 110 14.70 3.60 -0.81
CA ASP A 110 14.54 3.98 -2.22
C ASP A 110 14.51 2.79 -3.19
N ASP A 111 14.16 1.59 -2.70
CA ASP A 111 14.05 0.40 -3.56
C ASP A 111 12.84 0.59 -4.50
N PRO A 112 13.03 0.53 -5.83
CA PRO A 112 11.94 0.72 -6.78
C PRO A 112 10.89 -0.40 -6.70
N TYR A 113 11.23 -1.53 -6.07
CA TYR A 113 10.27 -2.56 -5.72
C TYR A 113 9.62 -2.26 -4.37
N ILE A 114 8.33 -2.50 -4.27
CA ILE A 114 7.53 -2.37 -3.05
C ILE A 114 6.92 -3.72 -2.68
N LEU A 115 6.48 -3.91 -1.44
CA LEU A 115 5.90 -5.16 -0.98
C LEU A 115 4.46 -5.36 -1.50
N ALA A 116 4.17 -6.57 -1.96
CA ALA A 116 2.90 -6.97 -2.57
C ALA A 116 2.09 -7.94 -1.70
N GLY A 117 0.77 -7.86 -1.85
CA GLY A 117 -0.25 -8.61 -1.10
C GLY A 117 -1.25 -7.61 -0.54
N SER A 118 -2.58 -7.72 -0.65
CA SER A 118 -3.40 -8.78 -1.24
C SER A 118 -4.60 -8.13 -1.92
N LEU A 119 -4.72 -8.34 -3.25
CA LEU A 119 -5.74 -7.79 -4.17
C LEU A 119 -5.73 -6.26 -4.26
N ILE A 120 -4.85 -5.65 -5.07
CA ILE A 120 -4.80 -4.19 -5.34
C ILE A 120 -5.12 -3.38 -4.07
N SER A 121 -4.36 -3.70 -3.04
CA SER A 121 -4.33 -3.05 -1.75
C SER A 121 -2.93 -3.36 -1.29
N VAL A 122 -2.06 -2.41 -1.55
CA VAL A 122 -0.62 -2.49 -1.40
C VAL A 122 -0.32 -2.66 0.09
N LYS A 123 -0.06 -3.90 0.55
CA LYS A 123 0.28 -4.22 1.93
C LYS A 123 1.78 -4.49 2.09
N SER A 124 2.34 -3.70 3.00
CA SER A 124 3.48 -3.93 3.89
C SER A 124 4.70 -3.02 3.71
N LEU A 125 4.69 -1.93 4.46
CA LEU A 125 5.04 -0.62 3.97
C LEU A 125 5.20 0.36 5.14
N LEU A 126 6.44 0.64 5.43
CA LEU A 126 6.98 1.48 6.47
C LEU A 126 7.17 2.87 5.89
N ASN A 127 6.44 3.86 6.42
CA ASN A 127 6.51 5.26 5.97
C ASN A 127 5.74 5.58 4.69
N TYR A 128 4.57 4.97 4.47
CA TYR A 128 3.60 5.47 3.49
C TYR A 128 2.66 6.49 4.12
N GLU A 129 2.86 7.77 3.83
CA GLU A 129 1.89 8.81 4.14
C GLU A 129 1.24 9.27 2.84
N PHE A 130 0.01 8.81 2.56
CA PHE A 130 -0.79 9.46 1.53
C PHE A 130 -1.32 10.75 2.12
N GLN A 131 -0.69 11.85 1.72
CA GLN A 131 -1.06 13.17 2.16
C GLN A 131 -2.11 13.73 1.21
N ILE A 132 -3.32 13.91 1.71
CA ILE A 132 -4.37 14.66 1.02
C ILE A 132 -4.42 16.09 1.57
N VAL A 133 -4.44 17.04 0.64
CA VAL A 133 -4.93 18.38 0.92
C VAL A 133 -6.40 18.41 0.52
N VAL A 134 -7.30 18.80 1.42
CA VAL A 134 -8.73 18.94 1.10
C VAL A 134 -9.08 20.42 1.12
N SER A 135 -9.60 20.91 0.00
CA SER A 135 -9.98 22.30 -0.18
C SER A 135 -11.47 22.42 -0.46
N HIS A 136 -12.05 23.57 -0.13
CA HIS A 136 -13.36 23.93 -0.64
C HIS A 136 -13.31 23.97 -2.17
N ALA A 137 -14.35 23.46 -2.82
CA ALA A 137 -14.53 23.65 -4.25
C ALA A 137 -14.75 25.14 -4.53
N ASP A 138 -14.09 25.66 -5.55
CA ASP A 138 -14.30 27.05 -5.95
C ASP A 138 -15.72 27.14 -6.52
N THR A 139 -16.58 27.93 -5.89
CA THR A 139 -17.89 28.28 -6.44
C THR A 139 -17.65 29.32 -7.52
N ASN A 140 -17.78 28.93 -8.79
CA ASN A 140 -18.04 29.90 -9.86
C ASN A 140 -19.38 30.58 -9.62
#